data_AF-A0A6J0W3C4-F1
#
_entry.id   AF-A0A6J0W3C4-F1
#
_cell.length_a   1.000
_cell.length_b   1.000
_cell.length_c   1.000
_cell.angle_alpha   90.00
_cell.angle_beta   90.00
_cell.angle_gamma   90.00
#
_symmetry.space_group_name_H-M   'P 1'
#
loop_
_entity.id
_entity.type
_entity.pdbx_description
1 polymer ?
#
loop_
_entity_poly.entity_id
_entity_poly.type
_entity_poly.pdbx_seq_one_letter_code
_entity_poly.pdbx_strand_id
1 'polypeptide(L)' 'LLHVLCFPGAKDMWRAYSDMREAGYIGADKYFHARGNYDAAQRGPGGVWAAKVISDAREGIQR' A
#
# COMPACT_ATOMS: atom_id res chain seq x y z
N LEU A 1 -19.72 -6.94 3.20
CA LEU A 1 -19.22 -7.14 1.82
C LEU A 1 -17.95 -6.34 1.48
N LEU A 2 -17.72 -5.15 2.07
CA LEU A 2 -16.50 -4.35 1.81
C LEU A 2 -15.19 -4.99 2.33
N HIS A 3 -15.24 -5.72 3.46
CA HIS A 3 -14.06 -6.35 4.07
C HIS A 3 -13.37 -7.41 3.19
N VAL A 4 -14.09 -8.14 2.33
CA VAL A 4 -13.45 -9.18 1.49
C VAL A 4 -12.69 -8.55 0.33
N LEU A 5 -13.19 -7.43 -0.20
CA LEU A 5 -12.60 -6.74 -1.35
C LEU A 5 -11.37 -5.89 -0.98
N CYS A 6 -11.11 -5.63 0.30
CA CYS A 6 -9.94 -4.88 0.74
C CYS A 6 -8.68 -5.75 0.91
N PHE A 7 -8.84 -7.07 1.15
CA PHE A 7 -7.71 -7.98 1.36
C PHE A 7 -6.70 -7.99 0.20
N PRO A 8 -7.11 -8.02 -1.08
CA PRO A 8 -6.15 -7.95 -2.18
C PRO A 8 -5.33 -6.66 -2.17
N GLY A 9 -5.98 -5.51 -1.97
CA GLY A 9 -5.29 -4.21 -1.91
C GLY A 9 -4.37 -4.07 -0.70
N ALA A 10 -4.79 -4.58 0.47
CA ALA A 10 -3.93 -4.64 1.65
C ALA A 10 -2.69 -5.51 1.43
N LYS A 11 -2.84 -6.64 0.73
CA LYS A 11 -1.71 -7.50 0.34
C LYS A 11 -0.74 -6.80 -0.61
N ASP A 12 -1.26 -6.03 -1.57
CA ASP A 12 -0.43 -5.24 -2.49
C ASP A 12 0.37 -4.15 -1.76
N MET A 13 -0.25 -3.46 -0.79
CA MET A 13 0.43 -2.49 0.08
C MET A 13 1.54 -3.15 0.91
N TRP A 14 1.26 -4.32 1.49
CA TRP A 14 2.27 -5.09 2.24
C TRP A 14 3.43 -5.53 1.34
N ARG A 15 3.14 -6.05 0.14
CA ARG A 15 4.16 -6.43 -0.84
C ARG A 15 5.05 -5.25 -1.20
N ALA A 16 4.47 -4.08 -1.42
CA ALA A 16 5.25 -2.89 -1.74
C ALA A 16 6.21 -2.49 -0.61
N TYR A 17 5.77 -2.61 0.64
CA TYR A 17 6.64 -2.42 1.81
C TYR A 17 7.75 -3.49 1.89
N SER A 18 7.43 -4.76 1.70
CA SER A 18 8.41 -5.86 1.72
C SER A 18 9.49 -5.66 0.66
N ASP A 19 9.11 -5.38 -0.58
CA ASP A 19 10.07 -5.13 -1.67
C ASP A 19 10.93 -3.89 -1.39
N MET A 20 10.38 -2.83 -0.79
CA MET A 20 11.16 -1.66 -0.38
C MET A 20 12.24 -2.02 0.64
N ARG A 21 11.89 -2.86 1.61
CA ARG A 21 12.82 -3.33 2.65
C ARG A 21 13.89 -4.23 2.08
N GLU A 22 13.55 -5.10 1.14
CA GLU A 22 14.49 -5.98 0.44
C GLU A 22 15.42 -5.20 -0.49
N ALA A 23 14.89 -4.23 -1.22
CA ALA A 23 15.67 -3.46 -2.19
C ALA A 23 16.74 -2.58 -1.55
N GLY A 24 16.51 -2.08 -0.32
CA GLY A 24 17.52 -1.36 0.45
C GLY A 24 18.03 -0.05 -0.18
N TYR A 25 17.32 0.49 -1.19
CA TYR A 25 17.72 1.71 -1.90
C TYR A 25 17.34 2.98 -1.13
N ILE A 26 18.33 3.86 -0.95
CA ILE A 26 18.13 5.18 -0.35
C ILE A 26 17.24 6.03 -1.27
N GLY A 27 16.19 6.64 -0.71
CA GLY A 27 15.28 7.54 -1.43
C GLY A 27 14.22 6.84 -2.30
N ALA A 28 14.10 5.51 -2.24
CA ALA A 28 13.10 4.76 -3.01
C ALA A 28 11.72 4.69 -2.34
N ASP A 29 11.55 5.24 -1.13
CA ASP A 29 10.32 5.13 -0.33
C ASP A 29 9.07 5.61 -1.09
N LYS A 30 9.19 6.74 -1.81
CA LYS A 30 8.09 7.31 -2.60
C LYS A 30 7.69 6.44 -3.76
N TYR A 31 8.66 5.78 -4.41
CA TYR A 31 8.39 4.85 -5.50
C TYR A 31 7.56 3.67 -5.00
N PHE A 32 8.02 3.01 -3.93
CA PHE A 32 7.33 1.85 -3.38
C PHE A 32 5.95 2.22 -2.81
N HIS A 33 5.83 3.40 -2.20
CA HIS A 33 4.55 3.91 -1.75
C HIS A 33 3.56 4.13 -2.91
N ALA A 34 4.01 4.78 -3.99
CA ALA A 34 3.18 5.00 -5.18
C ALA A 34 2.81 3.68 -5.87
N ARG A 35 3.75 2.74 -6.01
CA ARG A 35 3.52 1.42 -6.60
C ARG A 35 2.50 0.61 -5.79
N GLY A 36 2.61 0.60 -4.45
CA GLY A 36 1.65 -0.09 -3.59
C GLY A 36 0.24 0.46 -3.74
N ASN A 37 0.09 1.79 -3.76
CA ASN A 37 -1.20 2.43 -3.98
C ASN A 37 -1.78 2.13 -5.38
N TYR A 38 -0.94 2.15 -6.41
CA TYR A 38 -1.33 1.83 -7.79
C TYR A 38 -1.80 0.38 -7.93
N ASP A 39 -1.05 -0.58 -7.39
CA ASP A 39 -1.41 -2.00 -7.39
C ASP A 39 -2.72 -2.26 -6.63
N ALA A 40 -2.87 -1.65 -5.46
CA ALA A 40 -4.08 -1.77 -4.66
C ALA A 40 -5.30 -1.14 -5.35
N ALA A 41 -5.16 0.03 -5.99
CA ALA A 41 -6.25 0.69 -6.71
C ALA A 41 -6.77 -0.13 -7.91
N GLN A 42 -5.89 -0.89 -8.58
CA GLN A 42 -6.28 -1.80 -9.66
C GLN A 42 -7.19 -2.95 -9.20
N ARG A 43 -7.30 -3.21 -7.89
CA ARG A 43 -8.23 -4.20 -7.32
C ARG A 43 -9.67 -3.69 -7.19
N GLY A 44 -9.92 -2.44 -7.57
CA GLY A 44 -11.24 -1.80 -7.52
C GLY A 44 -11.51 -1.07 -6.19
N PRO A 45 -12.78 -0.72 -5.90
CA PRO A 45 -13.12 0.20 -4.81
C PRO A 45 -12.63 -0.25 -3.41
N GLY A 46 -12.63 -1.55 -3.14
CA GLY A 46 -12.11 -2.10 -1.88
C GLY A 46 -10.59 -1.94 -1.74
N GLY A 47 -9.86 -2.04 -2.85
CA GLY A 47 -8.42 -1.82 -2.89
C GLY A 47 -8.04 -0.35 -2.78
N VAL A 48 -8.79 0.56 -3.42
CA VAL A 48 -8.65 2.01 -3.23
C VAL A 48 -8.86 2.39 -1.76
N TRP A 49 -9.90 1.83 -1.12
CA TRP A 49 -10.14 2.06 0.29
C TRP A 49 -9.01 1.52 1.17
N ALA A 50 -8.52 0.31 0.90
CA ALA A 50 -7.38 -0.28 1.62
C ALA A 50 -6.12 0.60 1.51
N ALA A 51 -5.80 1.04 0.29
CA ALA A 51 -4.65 1.88 0.00
C ALA A 51 -4.68 3.20 0.78
N LYS A 52 -5.86 3.84 0.82
CA LYS A 52 -6.08 5.05 1.62
C LYS A 52 -5.84 4.82 3.11
N VAL A 53 -6.55 3.87 3.72
CA VAL A 53 -6.47 3.61 5.16
C VAL A 53 -5.05 3.26 5.59
N ILE A 54 -4.35 2.42 4.83
CA ILE A 54 -2.98 2.02 5.16
C ILE A 54 -1.99 3.19 4.96
N SER A 55 -2.20 4.03 3.94
CA SER A 55 -1.37 5.22 3.73
C SER A 55 -1.54 6.24 4.86
N ASP A 56 -2.78 6.53 5.26
CA ASP A 56 -3.09 7.44 6.36
C ASP A 56 -2.49 6.92 7.68
N ALA A 57 -2.58 5.62 7.94
CA ALA A 57 -1.98 4.99 9.12
C ALA A 57 -0.44 5.07 9.11
N ARG A 58 0.20 4.82 7.96
CA ARG A 58 1.66 4.97 7.80
C ARG A 58 2.09 6.41 8.09
N GLU A 59 1.38 7.39 7.53
CA GLU A 59 1.67 8.81 7.76
C GLU A 59 1.54 9.16 9.26
N GLY A 60 0.47 8.69 9.92
CA GLY A 60 0.27 8.91 11.35
C GLY A 60 1.37 8.32 12.25
N ILE A 61 2.01 7.21 11.84
CA ILE A 61 3.13 6.61 12.56
C ILE A 61 4.46 7.33 12.28
N GLN A 62 4.58 7.99 11.11
CA GLN A 62 5.80 8.68 10.68
C GLN A 62 5.88 10.14 11.14
N ARG A 63 4.79 10.71 11.65
CA ARG A 63 4.76 12.01 12.32
C ARG A 63 5.37 11.92 13.72
#